data_AF-N1PXY1-F1
#
_entry.id   AF-N1PXY1-F1
#
_cell.length_a   1.000
_cell.length_b   1.000
_cell.length_c   1.000
_cell.angle_alpha   90.00
_cell.angle_beta   90.00
_cell.angle_gamma   90.00
#
_symmetry.space_group_name_H-M   'P 1'
#
loop_
_entity.id
_entity.type
_entity.pdbx_description
1 polymer ?
#
loop_
_entity_poly.entity_id
_entity_poly.type
_entity_poly.pdbx_seq_one_letter_code
_entity_poly.pdbx_strand_id
1 'polypeptide(L)'
;MCGDDVAKITLDVDFEADTIELMLALMYTGEYELSTSHYGTTAATHINTFLPNSFEELRCEDYTTTRYLFAQMREHANVFAFGDLYQVIALKSLAVQKFSAAWRRCKAFSTKDFMQIATVIFTRDDYDLCPLRKELIAIAVEHKTALAHNDDFIEAMATRPDFQAFVAPFMKAIASVSLSQAALAPSPTAADSSAQMGTIQRDVEIETANGAPSDVDSLRAEHDKAIASLEDRIKKRDIDVERLRVERDKWVAAHTDAVNKRHIDIALLRASMPTQVQTRQRLRTYLDGLVAAQIPQCGSCERRPFRYSLQWKGDWFRARCIRCGKKHGIKI
;
A
#
# COMPACT_ATOMS: atom_id res chain seq x y z
N MET A 1 -8.08 -12.80 -50.87
CA MET A 1 -7.24 -11.75 -50.26
C MET A 1 -7.98 -11.25 -49.04
N CYS A 2 -7.74 -11.86 -47.88
CA CYS A 2 -8.22 -11.33 -46.60
C CYS A 2 -7.10 -10.43 -46.08
N GLY A 3 -7.33 -9.11 -46.10
CA GLY A 3 -6.43 -8.17 -45.45
C GLY A 3 -6.66 -8.29 -43.95
N ASP A 4 -5.71 -8.89 -43.24
CA ASP A 4 -5.68 -8.90 -41.78
C ASP A 4 -5.26 -7.51 -41.29
N ASP A 5 -6.21 -6.58 -41.25
CA ASP A 5 -6.05 -5.32 -40.51
C ASP A 5 -6.10 -5.61 -39.02
N VAL A 6 -4.99 -6.10 -38.47
CA VAL A 6 -4.83 -6.28 -37.03
C VAL A 6 -4.65 -4.90 -36.41
N ALA A 7 -5.74 -4.37 -35.85
CA ALA A 7 -5.71 -3.16 -35.05
C ALA A 7 -4.74 -3.34 -33.87
N LYS A 8 -3.64 -2.60 -33.88
CA LYS A 8 -2.66 -2.61 -32.79
C LYS A 8 -3.19 -1.79 -31.61
N ILE A 9 -3.64 -2.47 -30.57
CA ILE A 9 -4.01 -1.84 -29.30
C ILE A 9 -2.73 -1.56 -28.52
N THR A 10 -2.54 -0.31 -28.10
CA THR A 10 -1.43 0.08 -27.20
C THR A 10 -2.02 0.33 -25.82
N LEU A 11 -1.62 -0.46 -24.83
CA LEU A 11 -2.03 -0.29 -23.45
C LEU A 11 -1.14 0.77 -22.78
N ASP A 12 -1.74 1.64 -21.98
CA ASP A 12 -1.00 2.68 -21.27
C ASP A 12 -0.11 2.05 -20.19
N VAL A 13 1.11 2.56 -20.05
CA VAL A 13 2.28 1.82 -19.50
C VAL A 13 2.33 1.81 -17.96
N ASP A 14 1.26 2.22 -17.29
CA ASP A 14 1.26 2.43 -15.84
C ASP A 14 1.07 1.14 -15.03
N PHE A 15 0.90 -0.01 -15.69
CA PHE A 15 0.74 -1.31 -15.02
C PHE A 15 1.84 -2.30 -15.37
N GLU A 16 2.24 -3.06 -14.36
CA GLU A 16 3.18 -4.18 -14.51
C GLU A 16 2.59 -5.23 -15.45
N ALA A 17 3.44 -5.84 -16.28
CA ALA A 17 3.05 -6.86 -17.26
C ALA A 17 2.25 -8.00 -16.62
N ASP A 18 2.62 -8.38 -15.40
CA ASP A 18 1.96 -9.43 -14.63
C ASP A 18 0.47 -9.10 -14.38
N THR A 19 0.13 -7.84 -14.11
CA THR A 19 -1.28 -7.43 -13.90
C THR A 19 -2.10 -7.56 -15.18
N ILE A 20 -1.47 -7.30 -16.35
CA ILE A 20 -2.12 -7.46 -17.66
C ILE A 20 -2.36 -8.95 -17.95
N GLU A 21 -1.40 -9.82 -17.63
CA GLU A 21 -1.55 -11.28 -17.77
C GLU A 21 -2.71 -11.80 -16.92
N LEU A 22 -2.90 -11.29 -15.71
CA LEU A 22 -4.04 -11.66 -14.85
C LEU A 22 -5.39 -11.27 -15.45
N MET A 23 -5.48 -10.10 -16.10
CA MET A 23 -6.71 -9.71 -16.81
C MET A 23 -6.97 -10.65 -17.99
N LEU A 24 -5.95 -10.94 -18.79
CA LEU A 24 -6.10 -11.87 -19.91
C LEU A 24 -6.53 -13.25 -19.42
N ALA A 25 -5.93 -13.75 -18.34
CA ALA A 25 -6.34 -15.00 -17.70
C ALA A 25 -7.84 -14.97 -17.32
N LEU A 26 -8.32 -13.88 -16.70
CA LEU A 26 -9.75 -13.72 -16.41
C LEU A 26 -10.59 -13.75 -17.68
N MET A 27 -10.23 -12.99 -18.71
CA MET A 27 -11.00 -12.91 -19.95
C MET A 27 -11.14 -14.26 -20.66
N TYR A 28 -10.11 -15.11 -20.58
CA TYR A 28 -10.10 -16.43 -21.23
C TYR A 28 -10.67 -17.56 -20.37
N THR A 29 -10.50 -17.49 -19.05
CA THR A 29 -10.83 -18.63 -18.15
C THR A 29 -11.97 -18.34 -17.18
N GLY A 30 -12.37 -17.08 -17.02
CA GLY A 30 -13.30 -16.64 -15.98
C GLY A 30 -12.66 -16.49 -14.60
N GLU A 31 -11.39 -16.84 -14.44
CA GLU A 31 -10.63 -16.71 -13.18
C GLU A 31 -9.22 -16.15 -13.41
N TYR A 32 -8.57 -15.69 -12.33
CA TYR A 32 -7.14 -15.35 -12.36
C TYR A 32 -6.44 -15.91 -11.13
N GLU A 33 -5.19 -16.30 -11.25
CA GLU A 33 -4.36 -16.79 -10.14
C GLU A 33 -3.10 -15.95 -10.04
N LEU A 34 -2.74 -15.51 -8.82
CA LEU A 34 -1.50 -14.80 -8.60
C LEU A 34 -0.32 -15.76 -8.74
N SER A 35 0.68 -15.39 -9.54
CA SER A 35 1.92 -16.16 -9.66
C SER A 35 2.63 -16.27 -8.32
N THR A 36 2.70 -17.49 -7.78
CA THR A 36 3.38 -17.79 -6.51
C THR A 36 4.91 -17.62 -6.60
N SER A 37 5.45 -17.55 -7.81
CA SER A 37 6.89 -17.45 -8.10
C SER A 37 7.54 -16.14 -7.64
N HIS A 38 6.79 -15.03 -7.55
CA HIS A 38 7.34 -13.73 -7.13
C HIS A 38 7.53 -13.59 -5.62
N TYR A 39 6.94 -14.49 -4.82
CA TYR A 39 6.99 -14.46 -3.37
C TYR A 39 7.87 -15.58 -2.82
N GLY A 40 9.11 -15.67 -3.29
CA GLY A 40 10.19 -16.42 -2.64
C GLY A 40 9.83 -17.87 -2.29
N THR A 41 10.06 -18.75 -3.26
CA THR A 41 10.15 -20.20 -3.04
C THR A 41 11.31 -20.52 -2.08
N THR A 42 11.07 -20.46 -0.78
CA THR A 42 11.86 -21.19 0.22
C THR A 42 11.02 -22.00 1.19
N ALA A 43 9.68 -21.91 1.15
CA ALA A 43 8.82 -22.68 2.07
C ALA A 43 8.20 -23.96 1.44
N ALA A 44 8.00 -24.03 0.12
CA ALA A 44 7.12 -25.05 -0.45
C ALA A 44 7.80 -26.35 -0.95
N THR A 45 9.12 -26.39 -1.12
CA THR A 45 9.79 -27.56 -1.73
C THR A 45 10.46 -28.53 -0.75
N HIS A 46 10.34 -28.32 0.57
CA HIS A 46 10.97 -29.16 1.60
C HIS A 46 10.00 -29.79 2.62
N ILE A 47 8.68 -29.83 2.34
CA ILE A 47 7.68 -30.34 3.29
C ILE A 47 7.69 -31.87 3.45
N ASN A 48 8.50 -32.64 2.70
CA ASN A 48 8.33 -34.10 2.67
C ASN A 48 9.47 -34.98 3.20
N THR A 49 10.42 -34.50 4.04
CA THR A 49 11.35 -35.49 4.68
C THR A 49 12.13 -35.09 5.94
N PHE A 50 11.92 -33.94 6.57
CA PHE A 50 12.63 -33.62 7.82
C PHE A 50 11.66 -33.33 8.96
N LEU A 51 11.72 -34.19 9.99
CA LEU A 51 11.09 -33.98 11.29
C LEU A 51 11.59 -32.64 11.88
N PRO A 52 10.70 -31.71 12.28
CA PRO A 52 11.10 -30.44 12.86
C PRO A 52 11.60 -30.68 14.29
N ASN A 53 12.90 -30.44 14.51
CA ASN A 53 13.56 -30.66 15.80
C ASN A 53 13.66 -29.39 16.67
N SER A 54 12.92 -28.31 16.39
CA SER A 54 12.89 -27.15 17.27
C SER A 54 11.55 -26.42 17.34
N PHE A 55 11.19 -25.97 18.54
CA PHE A 55 9.99 -25.19 18.85
C PHE A 55 10.00 -23.78 18.21
N GLU A 56 11.16 -23.32 17.73
CA GLU A 56 11.34 -22.02 17.08
C GLU A 56 10.97 -22.03 15.58
N GLU A 57 11.08 -23.16 14.89
CA GLU A 57 10.67 -23.28 13.48
C GLU A 57 9.14 -23.19 13.29
N LEU A 58 8.35 -23.70 14.26
CA LEU A 58 6.88 -23.59 14.25
C LEU A 58 6.37 -22.14 14.33
N ARG A 59 7.14 -21.20 14.90
CA ARG A 59 6.78 -19.77 14.92
C ARG A 59 7.08 -19.06 13.61
N CYS A 60 7.98 -19.60 12.78
CA CYS A 60 8.42 -18.98 11.54
C CYS A 60 7.42 -19.25 10.39
N GLU A 61 6.74 -20.39 10.39
CA GLU A 61 5.70 -20.74 9.40
C GLU A 61 4.48 -19.80 9.46
N ASP A 62 4.01 -19.44 10.65
CA ASP A 62 2.87 -18.53 10.80
C ASP A 62 3.20 -17.08 10.35
N TYR A 63 4.44 -16.63 10.57
CA TYR A 63 4.89 -15.29 10.16
C TYR A 63 5.09 -15.18 8.64
N THR A 64 5.71 -16.18 8.03
CA THR A 64 5.90 -16.23 6.57
C THR A 64 4.58 -16.37 5.82
N THR A 65 3.64 -17.16 6.35
CA THR A 65 2.28 -17.29 5.81
C THR A 65 1.52 -15.96 5.86
N THR A 66 1.62 -15.24 6.99
CA THR A 66 0.94 -13.94 7.15
C THR A 66 1.47 -12.90 6.16
N ARG A 67 2.80 -12.77 6.03
CA ARG A 67 3.41 -11.82 5.09
C ARG A 67 3.06 -12.12 3.65
N TYR A 68 3.00 -13.41 3.29
CA TYR A 68 2.55 -13.86 1.98
C TYR A 68 1.10 -13.45 1.69
N LEU A 69 0.19 -13.64 2.65
CA LEU A 69 -1.21 -13.25 2.49
C LEU A 69 -1.39 -11.73 2.34
N PHE A 70 -0.65 -10.91 3.08
CA PHE A 70 -0.67 -9.45 2.88
C PHE A 70 -0.16 -9.05 1.49
N ALA A 71 0.86 -9.74 0.96
CA ALA A 71 1.31 -9.50 -0.40
C ALA A 71 0.22 -9.87 -1.44
N GLN A 72 -0.48 -10.99 -1.24
CA GLN A 72 -1.62 -11.36 -2.08
C GLN A 72 -2.75 -10.32 -2.03
N MET A 73 -3.09 -9.83 -0.83
CA MET A 73 -4.09 -8.78 -0.67
C MET A 73 -3.70 -7.52 -1.44
N ARG A 74 -2.43 -7.12 -1.39
CA ARG A 74 -1.93 -5.98 -2.16
C ARG A 74 -2.10 -6.19 -3.66
N GLU A 75 -1.77 -7.36 -4.19
CA GLU A 75 -1.97 -7.63 -5.62
C GLU A 75 -3.44 -7.68 -6.00
N HIS A 76 -4.31 -8.22 -5.16
CA HIS A 76 -5.75 -8.16 -5.40
C HIS A 76 -6.27 -6.72 -5.41
N ALA A 77 -5.71 -5.82 -4.59
CA ALA A 77 -6.00 -4.39 -4.67
C ALA A 77 -5.52 -3.76 -5.99
N ASN A 78 -4.34 -4.14 -6.48
CA ASN A 78 -3.83 -3.71 -7.80
C ASN A 78 -4.73 -4.19 -8.94
N VAL A 79 -5.12 -5.48 -8.92
CA VAL A 79 -6.03 -6.09 -9.91
C VAL A 79 -7.41 -5.43 -9.88
N PHE A 80 -7.95 -5.12 -8.70
CA PHE A 80 -9.20 -4.38 -8.58
C PHE A 80 -9.10 -3.03 -9.29
N ALA A 81 -8.03 -2.29 -9.01
CA ALA A 81 -7.87 -0.96 -9.54
C ALA A 81 -7.58 -0.96 -11.06
N PHE A 82 -6.97 -2.04 -11.57
CA PHE A 82 -6.88 -2.29 -13.00
C PHE A 82 -8.26 -2.58 -13.62
N GLY A 83 -9.05 -3.45 -12.98
CA GLY A 83 -10.43 -3.72 -13.41
C GLY A 83 -11.31 -2.48 -13.38
N ASP A 84 -11.03 -1.53 -12.49
CA ASP A 84 -11.71 -0.24 -12.47
C ASP A 84 -11.30 0.67 -13.62
N LEU A 85 -10.00 0.81 -13.90
CA LEU A 85 -9.51 1.62 -15.02
C LEU A 85 -10.11 1.18 -16.36
N TYR A 86 -10.17 -0.14 -16.60
CA TYR A 86 -10.73 -0.71 -17.82
C TYR A 86 -12.23 -1.04 -17.73
N GLN A 87 -12.89 -0.66 -16.63
CA GLN A 87 -14.33 -0.87 -16.39
C GLN A 87 -14.79 -2.34 -16.51
N VAL A 88 -13.92 -3.29 -16.12
CA VAL A 88 -14.20 -4.72 -16.10
C VAL A 88 -14.83 -5.11 -14.77
N ILE A 89 -16.17 -5.03 -14.70
CA ILE A 89 -16.95 -5.29 -13.48
C ILE A 89 -16.66 -6.67 -12.85
N ALA A 90 -16.53 -7.72 -13.68
CA ALA A 90 -16.25 -9.07 -13.20
C ALA A 90 -14.89 -9.16 -12.48
N LEU A 91 -13.86 -8.47 -13.00
CA LEU A 91 -12.53 -8.44 -12.41
C LEU A 91 -12.55 -7.72 -11.06
N LYS A 92 -13.26 -6.59 -10.97
CA LYS A 92 -13.44 -5.84 -9.70
C LYS A 92 -14.08 -6.72 -8.63
N SER A 93 -15.21 -7.36 -8.96
CA SER A 93 -15.94 -8.21 -8.01
C SER A 93 -15.12 -9.40 -7.54
N LEU A 94 -14.42 -10.09 -8.46
CA LEU A 94 -13.56 -11.22 -8.13
C LEU A 94 -12.35 -10.78 -7.28
N ALA A 95 -11.76 -9.63 -7.58
CA ALA A 95 -10.65 -9.08 -6.82
C ALA A 95 -11.02 -8.76 -5.36
N VAL A 96 -12.21 -8.17 -5.14
CA VAL A 96 -12.74 -7.95 -3.78
C VAL A 96 -12.95 -9.28 -3.07
N GLN A 97 -13.55 -10.27 -3.73
CA GLN A 97 -13.79 -11.58 -3.13
C GLN A 97 -12.48 -12.26 -2.72
N LYS A 98 -11.47 -12.27 -3.60
CA LYS A 98 -10.16 -12.87 -3.32
C LYS A 98 -9.39 -12.08 -2.27
N PHE A 99 -9.49 -10.75 -2.25
CA PHE A 99 -8.96 -9.90 -1.19
C PHE A 99 -9.51 -10.27 0.19
N SER A 100 -10.85 -10.32 0.34
CA SER A 100 -11.48 -10.68 1.61
C SER A 100 -11.19 -12.14 2.00
N ALA A 101 -11.07 -13.05 1.02
CA ALA A 101 -10.67 -14.43 1.29
C ALA A 101 -9.22 -14.55 1.80
N ALA A 102 -8.29 -13.77 1.23
CA ALA A 102 -6.91 -13.69 1.72
C ALA A 102 -6.86 -13.11 3.13
N TRP A 103 -7.62 -12.05 3.41
CA TRP A 103 -7.73 -11.46 4.75
C TRP A 103 -8.22 -12.45 5.79
N ARG A 104 -9.30 -13.20 5.53
CA ARG A 104 -9.84 -14.20 6.48
C ARG A 104 -8.84 -15.32 6.83
N ARG A 105 -7.81 -15.52 6.01
CA ARG A 105 -6.75 -16.51 6.25
C ARG A 105 -5.60 -15.92 7.07
N CYS A 106 -5.50 -14.60 7.19
CA CYS A 106 -4.49 -13.93 8.01
C CYS A 106 -4.77 -14.20 9.48
N LYS A 107 -3.85 -14.86 10.17
CA LYS A 107 -3.94 -15.10 11.62
C LYS A 107 -3.32 -14.00 12.46
N ALA A 108 -2.38 -13.25 11.89
CA ALA A 108 -1.66 -12.19 12.58
C ALA A 108 -1.84 -10.85 11.85
N PHE A 109 -2.06 -9.79 12.60
CA PHE A 109 -2.17 -8.44 12.08
C PHE A 109 -0.80 -7.75 12.08
N SER A 110 -0.42 -7.18 10.94
CA SER A 110 0.80 -6.39 10.79
C SER A 110 0.43 -4.97 10.39
N THR A 111 0.63 -4.00 11.30
CA THR A 111 0.32 -2.59 11.04
C THR A 111 1.10 -2.06 9.83
N LYS A 112 2.36 -2.47 9.67
CA LYS A 112 3.19 -2.08 8.54
C LYS A 112 2.62 -2.53 7.20
N ASP A 113 2.23 -3.80 7.10
CA ASP A 113 1.68 -4.36 5.86
C ASP A 113 0.28 -3.80 5.57
N PHE A 114 -0.53 -3.62 6.62
CA PHE A 114 -1.82 -2.94 6.53
C PHE A 114 -1.67 -1.53 5.94
N MET A 115 -0.73 -0.72 6.44
CA MET A 115 -0.49 0.63 5.94
C MET A 115 -0.09 0.65 4.46
N GLN A 116 0.69 -0.33 4.00
CA GLN A 116 1.05 -0.44 2.58
C GLN A 116 -0.17 -0.70 1.70
N ILE A 117 -1.05 -1.61 2.12
CA ILE A 117 -2.30 -1.91 1.40
C ILE A 117 -3.23 -0.70 1.40
N ALA A 118 -3.36 -0.03 2.54
CA ALA A 118 -4.16 1.19 2.68
C ALA A 118 -3.66 2.30 1.77
N THR A 119 -2.34 2.46 1.64
CA THR A 119 -1.76 3.39 0.68
C THR A 119 -2.24 3.07 -0.74
N VAL A 120 -2.09 1.83 -1.20
CA VAL A 120 -2.48 1.42 -2.57
C VAL A 120 -3.97 1.67 -2.85
N ILE A 121 -4.84 1.44 -1.86
CA ILE A 121 -6.29 1.58 -2.02
C ILE A 121 -6.74 3.06 -1.96
N PHE A 122 -6.06 3.91 -1.18
CA PHE A 122 -6.48 5.29 -0.92
C PHE A 122 -5.74 6.35 -1.74
N THR A 123 -4.58 6.05 -2.35
CA THR A 123 -3.86 6.97 -3.26
C THR A 123 -4.54 7.23 -4.60
N ARG A 124 -5.67 6.58 -4.90
CA ARG A 124 -6.35 6.72 -6.19
C ARG A 124 -7.60 7.59 -6.02
N ASP A 125 -7.77 8.59 -6.88
CA ASP A 125 -8.57 9.79 -6.61
C ASP A 125 -10.12 9.61 -6.71
N ASP A 126 -10.65 8.57 -7.36
CA ASP A 126 -12.08 8.49 -7.75
C ASP A 126 -12.95 7.43 -7.02
N TYR A 127 -12.75 7.20 -5.71
CA TYR A 127 -13.21 5.95 -5.08
C TYR A 127 -14.14 6.08 -3.86
N ASP A 128 -15.11 7.00 -3.84
CA ASP A 128 -16.09 7.07 -2.74
C ASP A 128 -16.99 5.82 -2.62
N LEU A 129 -17.08 5.00 -3.68
CA LEU A 129 -17.88 3.76 -3.71
C LEU A 129 -17.05 2.48 -3.76
N CYS A 130 -15.74 2.54 -3.48
CA CYS A 130 -14.86 1.38 -3.57
C CYS A 130 -15.17 0.31 -2.51
N PRO A 131 -15.57 -0.92 -2.89
CA PRO A 131 -15.81 -2.01 -1.94
C PRO A 131 -14.55 -2.36 -1.12
N LEU A 132 -13.36 -2.25 -1.72
CA LEU A 132 -12.11 -2.49 -0.99
C LEU A 132 -11.85 -1.47 0.12
N ARG A 133 -12.26 -0.20 -0.05
CA ARG A 133 -12.14 0.80 1.02
C ARG A 133 -13.02 0.42 2.21
N LYS A 134 -14.24 -0.05 1.96
CA LYS A 134 -15.16 -0.52 3.02
C LYS A 134 -14.58 -1.72 3.78
N GLU A 135 -14.08 -2.71 3.05
CA GLU A 135 -13.41 -3.88 3.65
C GLU A 135 -12.20 -3.44 4.48
N LEU A 136 -11.36 -2.55 3.95
CA LEU A 136 -10.17 -2.11 4.67
C LEU A 136 -10.50 -1.31 5.94
N ILE A 137 -11.55 -0.48 5.91
CA ILE A 137 -12.03 0.23 7.09
C ILE A 137 -12.56 -0.76 8.12
N ALA A 138 -13.30 -1.80 7.71
CA ALA A 138 -13.77 -2.84 8.61
C ALA A 138 -12.59 -3.55 9.32
N ILE A 139 -11.55 -3.90 8.56
CA ILE A 139 -10.30 -4.47 9.09
C ILE A 139 -9.63 -3.53 10.09
N ALA A 140 -9.56 -2.24 9.77
CA ALA A 140 -8.96 -1.25 10.65
C ALA A 140 -9.74 -1.09 11.97
N VAL A 141 -11.07 -1.11 11.91
CA VAL A 141 -11.94 -1.03 13.09
C VAL A 141 -11.79 -2.26 13.97
N GLU A 142 -11.68 -3.46 13.37
CA GLU A 142 -11.40 -4.71 14.07
C GLU A 142 -10.08 -4.64 14.84
N HIS A 143 -9.03 -4.07 14.23
CA HIS A 143 -7.70 -3.94 14.83
C HIS A 143 -7.39 -2.54 15.40
N LYS A 144 -8.42 -1.77 15.77
CA LYS A 144 -8.27 -0.37 16.21
C LYS A 144 -7.30 -0.19 17.38
N THR A 145 -7.22 -1.15 18.29
CA THR A 145 -6.29 -1.11 19.43
C THR A 145 -4.85 -1.26 18.98
N ALA A 146 -4.54 -2.24 18.13
CA ALA A 146 -3.19 -2.44 17.60
C ALA A 146 -2.72 -1.23 16.77
N LEU A 147 -3.65 -0.62 16.01
CA LEU A 147 -3.38 0.59 15.25
C LEU A 147 -3.13 1.81 16.16
N ALA A 148 -3.94 1.99 17.21
CA ALA A 148 -3.81 3.12 18.13
C ALA A 148 -2.54 3.09 19.00
N HIS A 149 -1.87 1.95 19.12
CA HIS A 149 -0.61 1.81 19.86
C HIS A 149 0.63 1.82 18.95
N ASN A 150 0.45 2.00 17.64
CA ASN A 150 1.56 2.00 16.69
C ASN A 150 1.89 3.43 16.28
N ASP A 151 3.06 3.91 16.70
CA ASP A 151 3.50 5.29 16.44
C ASP A 151 3.61 5.59 14.93
N ASP A 152 4.12 4.65 14.13
CA ASP A 152 4.23 4.82 12.67
C ASP A 152 2.86 5.06 12.00
N PHE A 153 1.81 4.38 12.49
CA PHE A 153 0.45 4.57 12.01
C PHE A 153 -0.12 5.92 12.41
N ILE A 154 0.11 6.36 13.65
CA ILE A 154 -0.32 7.69 14.11
C ILE A 154 0.39 8.78 13.31
N GLU A 155 1.70 8.64 13.11
CA GLU A 155 2.51 9.55 12.29
C GLU A 155 2.00 9.57 10.85
N ALA A 156 1.73 8.41 10.25
CA ALA A 156 1.16 8.31 8.92
C ALA A 156 -0.20 9.03 8.81
N MET A 157 -1.11 8.84 9.77
CA MET A 157 -2.38 9.57 9.80
C MET A 157 -2.22 11.09 9.89
N ALA A 158 -1.15 11.59 10.51
CA ALA A 158 -0.94 13.03 10.69
C ALA A 158 -0.19 13.67 9.51
N THR A 159 0.78 12.97 8.93
CA THR A 159 1.77 13.55 8.02
C THR A 159 1.54 13.19 6.55
N ARG A 160 0.94 12.04 6.26
CA ARG A 160 0.85 11.50 4.90
C ARG A 160 -0.43 11.94 4.19
N PRO A 161 -0.36 12.81 3.16
CA PRO A 161 -1.55 13.33 2.48
C PRO A 161 -2.36 12.22 1.77
N ASP A 162 -1.67 11.21 1.24
CA ASP A 162 -2.25 10.01 0.64
C ASP A 162 -3.05 9.16 1.63
N PHE A 163 -2.75 9.28 2.93
CA PHE A 163 -3.44 8.56 3.98
C PHE A 163 -4.61 9.35 4.60
N GLN A 164 -4.68 10.67 4.36
CA GLN A 164 -5.74 11.52 4.91
C GLN A 164 -7.14 11.10 4.45
N ALA A 165 -7.25 10.61 3.21
CA ALA A 165 -8.51 10.11 2.65
C ALA A 165 -9.06 8.89 3.43
N PHE A 166 -8.20 8.15 4.14
CA PHE A 166 -8.59 7.04 5.00
C PHE A 166 -9.02 7.49 6.41
N VAL A 167 -8.41 8.55 6.94
CA VAL A 167 -8.59 8.98 8.34
C VAL A 167 -10.06 9.33 8.65
N ALA A 168 -10.69 10.17 7.83
CA ALA A 168 -12.07 10.61 8.09
C ALA A 168 -13.09 9.43 8.09
N PRO A 169 -13.09 8.54 7.08
CA PRO A 169 -13.92 7.33 7.10
C PRO A 169 -13.64 6.41 8.30
N PHE A 170 -12.37 6.22 8.67
CA PHE A 170 -11.97 5.39 9.80
C PHE A 170 -12.46 5.95 11.13
N MET A 171 -12.27 7.26 11.38
CA MET A 171 -12.73 7.93 12.60
C MET A 171 -14.26 7.89 12.69
N LYS A 172 -14.97 8.09 11.57
CA LYS A 172 -16.42 7.94 11.51
C LYS A 172 -16.87 6.53 11.88
N ALA A 173 -16.18 5.51 11.38
CA ALA A 173 -16.49 4.12 11.68
C ALA A 173 -16.26 3.78 13.16
N ILE A 174 -15.14 4.22 13.75
CA ILE A 174 -14.88 4.04 15.19
C ILE A 174 -15.98 4.71 16.03
N ALA A 175 -16.32 5.96 15.72
CA ALA A 175 -17.35 6.70 16.46
C ALA A 175 -18.71 5.99 16.40
N SER A 176 -19.07 5.43 15.24
CA SER A 176 -20.32 4.68 15.08
C SER A 176 -20.36 3.41 15.94
N VAL A 177 -19.25 2.67 16.03
CA VAL A 177 -19.16 1.47 16.88
C VAL A 177 -19.27 1.84 18.36
N SER A 178 -18.63 2.92 18.79
CA SER A 178 -18.72 3.40 20.17
C SER A 178 -20.14 3.83 20.56
N LEU A 179 -20.86 4.51 19.66
CA LEU A 179 -22.26 4.91 19.89
C LEU A 179 -23.20 3.70 19.97
N SER A 180 -23.02 2.70 19.09
CA SER A 180 -23.81 1.46 19.14
C SER A 180 -23.55 0.64 20.41
N GLN A 181 -22.32 0.63 20.92
CA GLN A 181 -21.99 -0.03 22.20
C GLN A 181 -22.60 0.71 23.41
N ALA A 182 -22.63 2.05 23.39
CA ALA A 182 -23.27 2.85 24.43
C ALA A 182 -24.79 2.66 24.46
N ALA A 183 -25.44 2.47 23.30
CA ALA A 183 -26.88 2.23 23.20
C ALA A 183 -27.33 0.83 23.66
N LEU A 184 -26.41 -0.14 23.73
CA LEU A 184 -26.65 -1.51 24.22
C LEU A 184 -26.34 -1.67 25.72
N ALA A 185 -25.79 -0.65 26.38
CA ALA A 185 -25.65 -0.66 27.83
C ALA A 185 -27.04 -0.59 28.47
N PRO A 186 -27.37 -1.45 29.45
CA PRO A 186 -28.67 -1.41 30.11
C PRO A 186 -28.85 -0.06 30.80
N SER A 187 -29.84 0.71 30.33
CA SER A 187 -30.35 1.86 31.07
C SER A 187 -30.82 1.36 32.44
N PRO A 188 -30.45 2.02 33.56
CA PRO A 188 -31.03 1.69 34.85
C PRO A 188 -32.56 1.81 34.73
N THR A 189 -33.24 0.74 35.08
CA THR A 189 -34.69 0.59 34.98
C THR A 189 -35.39 1.63 35.84
N ALA A 190 -36.30 2.40 35.23
CA ALA A 190 -37.10 3.48 35.83
C ALA A 190 -38.12 3.02 36.92
N ALA A 191 -37.93 1.85 37.52
CA ALA A 191 -38.78 1.33 38.58
C ALA A 191 -38.27 1.66 40.01
N ASP A 192 -36.98 2.00 40.18
CA ASP A 192 -36.42 2.37 41.50
C ASP A 192 -36.40 3.89 41.77
N SER A 193 -36.70 4.73 40.77
CA SER A 193 -36.61 6.19 40.87
C SER A 193 -37.76 6.85 41.66
N SER A 194 -38.86 6.13 41.93
CA SER A 194 -40.01 6.65 42.68
C SER A 194 -39.88 6.48 44.20
N ALA A 195 -39.15 5.45 44.66
CA ALA A 195 -38.93 5.21 46.08
C ALA A 195 -37.80 6.07 46.68
N GLN A 196 -36.83 6.52 45.88
CA GLN A 196 -35.71 7.36 46.35
C GLN A 196 -36.03 8.87 46.42
N MET A 197 -36.95 9.38 45.60
CA MET A 197 -37.33 10.82 45.64
C MET A 197 -38.09 11.18 46.93
N GLY A 198 -38.85 10.26 47.52
CA GLY A 198 -39.58 10.50 48.77
C GLY A 198 -38.69 10.55 50.02
N THR A 199 -37.52 9.91 49.97
CA THR A 199 -36.54 9.87 51.08
C THR A 199 -35.58 11.05 50.99
N ILE A 200 -35.11 11.39 49.78
CA ILE A 200 -34.21 12.54 49.55
C ILE A 200 -34.89 13.88 49.92
N GLN A 201 -36.21 14.00 49.75
CA GLN A 201 -36.91 15.24 50.06
C GLN A 201 -37.09 15.50 51.56
N ARG A 202 -37.01 14.47 52.42
CA ARG A 202 -37.02 14.64 53.89
C ARG A 202 -35.63 14.85 54.48
N ASP A 203 -34.59 14.29 53.87
CA ASP A 203 -33.22 14.44 54.37
C ASP A 203 -32.62 15.83 54.03
N VAL A 204 -33.06 16.46 52.93
CA VAL A 204 -32.63 17.83 52.55
C VAL A 204 -33.21 18.92 53.47
N GLU A 205 -34.40 18.73 54.06
CA GLU A 205 -34.99 19.69 55.01
C GLU A 205 -34.37 19.61 56.42
N ILE A 206 -33.66 18.52 56.74
CA ILE A 206 -33.00 18.35 58.05
C ILE A 206 -31.51 18.75 57.99
N GLU A 207 -30.83 18.62 56.84
CA GLU A 207 -29.42 19.05 56.70
C GLU A 207 -29.23 20.55 56.38
N THR A 208 -30.24 21.24 55.85
CA THR A 208 -30.15 22.69 55.58
C THR A 208 -30.20 23.57 56.85
N ALA A 209 -30.44 22.99 58.03
CA ALA A 209 -30.45 23.73 59.28
C ALA A 209 -29.12 23.70 60.07
N ASN A 210 -28.16 22.81 59.76
CA ASN A 210 -26.98 22.60 60.65
C ASN A 210 -25.62 22.29 59.96
N GLY A 211 -25.47 22.42 58.64
CA GLY A 211 -24.20 22.14 57.92
C GLY A 211 -23.52 23.38 57.34
N ALA A 212 -22.23 23.57 57.62
CA ALA A 212 -21.47 24.81 57.45
C ALA A 212 -21.29 25.31 55.99
N PRO A 213 -21.26 26.65 55.75
CA PRO A 213 -20.99 27.26 54.44
C PRO A 213 -19.56 27.05 53.89
N SER A 214 -18.67 26.31 54.55
CA SER A 214 -17.26 26.17 54.14
C SER A 214 -16.99 25.17 53.02
N ASP A 215 -17.82 24.13 52.86
CA ASP A 215 -17.54 23.04 51.89
C ASP A 215 -17.89 23.41 50.44
N VAL A 216 -18.94 24.21 50.24
CA VAL A 216 -19.36 24.65 48.90
C VAL A 216 -18.36 25.65 48.31
N ASP A 217 -17.80 26.53 49.14
CA ASP A 217 -16.78 27.49 48.72
C ASP A 217 -15.43 26.80 48.42
N SER A 218 -15.09 25.73 49.15
CA SER A 218 -13.92 24.90 48.84
C SER A 218 -14.05 24.19 47.50
N LEU A 219 -15.21 23.58 47.22
CA LEU A 219 -15.47 22.92 45.94
C LEU A 219 -15.46 23.90 44.75
N ARG A 220 -15.96 25.13 44.95
CA ARG A 220 -15.87 26.19 43.92
C ARG A 220 -14.42 26.59 43.65
N ALA A 221 -13.61 26.78 44.69
CA ALA A 221 -12.21 27.12 44.53
C ALA A 221 -11.41 26.02 43.81
N GLU A 222 -11.70 24.75 44.07
CA GLU A 222 -11.11 23.62 43.35
C GLU A 222 -11.54 23.58 41.88
N HIS A 223 -12.82 23.83 41.60
CA HIS A 223 -13.35 23.89 40.24
C HIS A 223 -12.73 25.04 39.44
N ASP A 224 -12.60 26.24 40.02
CA ASP A 224 -11.97 27.39 39.37
C ASP A 224 -10.48 27.13 39.08
N LYS A 225 -9.78 26.43 39.98
CA LYS A 225 -8.39 26.00 39.77
C LYS A 225 -8.27 24.99 38.63
N ALA A 226 -9.24 24.08 38.50
CA ALA A 226 -9.29 23.12 37.40
C ALA A 226 -9.56 23.81 36.06
N ILE A 227 -10.47 24.79 36.02
CA ILE A 227 -10.72 25.61 34.82
C ILE A 227 -9.45 26.35 34.41
N ALA A 228 -8.78 27.06 35.32
CA ALA A 228 -7.56 27.80 35.02
C ALA A 228 -6.44 26.88 34.46
N SER A 229 -6.32 25.67 35.00
CA SER A 229 -5.37 24.66 34.51
C SER A 229 -5.71 24.17 33.09
N LEU A 230 -7.00 23.98 32.77
CA LEU A 230 -7.43 23.61 31.44
C LEU A 230 -7.23 24.73 30.42
N GLU A 231 -7.51 25.98 30.79
CA GLU A 231 -7.26 27.15 29.94
C GLU A 231 -5.78 27.31 29.60
N ASP A 232 -4.88 27.11 30.56
CA ASP A 232 -3.43 27.16 30.31
C ASP A 232 -2.97 26.05 29.35
N ARG A 233 -3.52 24.83 29.52
CA ARG A 233 -3.25 23.71 28.60
C ARG A 233 -3.77 23.97 27.19
N ILE A 234 -4.94 24.61 27.04
CA ILE A 234 -5.49 24.99 25.73
C ILE A 234 -4.56 26.01 25.06
N LYS A 235 -4.19 27.08 25.76
CA LYS A 235 -3.26 28.10 25.24
C LYS A 235 -1.93 27.49 24.81
N LYS A 236 -1.37 26.57 25.60
CA LYS A 236 -0.12 25.88 25.25
C LYS A 236 -0.28 25.02 23.99
N ARG A 237 -1.41 24.31 23.86
CA ARG A 237 -1.70 23.51 22.66
C ARG A 237 -1.88 24.39 21.42
N ASP A 238 -2.52 25.55 21.55
CA ASP A 238 -2.70 26.47 20.41
C ASP A 238 -1.35 26.98 19.89
N ILE A 239 -0.40 27.29 20.79
CA ILE A 239 0.98 27.67 20.44
C ILE A 239 1.69 26.51 19.73
N ASP A 240 1.58 25.29 20.24
CA ASP A 240 2.20 24.11 19.63
C ASP A 240 1.61 23.80 18.24
N VAL A 241 0.29 23.94 18.06
CA VAL A 241 -0.38 23.76 16.77
C VAL A 241 0.12 24.77 15.76
N GLU A 242 0.28 26.03 16.15
CA GLU A 242 0.76 27.07 15.24
C GLU A 242 2.24 26.86 14.88
N ARG A 243 3.08 26.40 15.82
CA ARG A 243 4.46 25.98 15.52
C ARG A 243 4.50 24.85 14.48
N LEU A 244 3.69 23.81 14.67
CA LEU A 244 3.63 22.67 13.76
C LEU A 244 3.12 23.06 12.36
N ARG A 245 2.21 24.03 12.26
CA ARG A 245 1.76 24.58 10.97
C ARG A 245 2.91 25.24 10.22
N VAL A 246 3.70 26.07 10.90
CA VAL A 246 4.87 26.73 10.29
C VAL A 246 5.92 25.71 9.83
N GLU A 247 6.17 24.66 10.62
CA GLU A 247 7.10 23.59 10.24
C GLU A 247 6.60 22.78 9.05
N ARG A 248 5.31 22.44 9.03
CA ARG A 248 4.66 21.80 7.88
C ARG A 248 4.81 22.64 6.63
N ASP A 249 4.52 23.93 6.68
CA ASP A 249 4.55 24.79 5.49
C ASP A 249 5.97 24.92 4.93
N LYS A 250 6.99 24.98 5.81
CA LYS A 250 8.40 24.91 5.40
C LYS A 250 8.74 23.57 4.74
N TRP A 251 8.29 22.46 5.32
CA TRP A 251 8.56 21.14 4.78
C TRP A 251 7.87 20.92 3.43
N VAL A 252 6.61 21.34 3.30
CA VAL A 252 5.85 21.27 2.04
C VAL A 252 6.56 22.07 0.95
N ALA A 253 6.95 23.32 1.23
CA ALA A 253 7.69 24.14 0.27
C ALA A 253 8.98 23.46 -0.21
N ALA A 254 9.80 22.95 0.73
CA ALA A 254 11.04 22.24 0.41
C ALA A 254 10.79 20.96 -0.40
N HIS A 255 9.73 20.22 -0.09
CA HIS A 255 9.38 18.99 -0.79
C HIS A 255 8.88 19.27 -2.22
N THR A 256 8.03 20.29 -2.40
CA THR A 256 7.55 20.72 -3.71
C THR A 256 8.71 21.12 -4.62
N ASP A 257 9.68 21.89 -4.11
CA ASP A 257 10.87 22.26 -4.87
C ASP A 257 11.71 21.04 -5.28
N ALA A 258 11.89 20.07 -4.39
CA ALA A 258 12.61 18.83 -4.68
C ALA A 258 11.91 17.98 -5.75
N VAL A 259 10.58 17.88 -5.70
CA VAL A 259 9.76 17.18 -6.69
C VAL A 259 9.83 17.85 -8.05
N ASN A 260 9.75 19.19 -8.10
CA ASN A 260 9.86 19.96 -9.33
C ASN A 260 11.23 19.76 -9.99
N LYS A 261 12.31 19.79 -9.20
CA LYS A 261 13.67 19.53 -9.69
C LYS A 261 13.80 18.12 -10.29
N ARG A 262 13.27 17.10 -9.62
CA ARG A 262 13.28 15.72 -10.13
C ARG A 262 12.48 15.57 -11.42
N HIS A 263 11.34 16.24 -11.56
CA HIS A 263 10.56 16.24 -12.80
C HIS A 263 11.34 16.82 -13.98
N ILE A 264 12.06 17.93 -13.75
CA ILE A 264 12.94 18.54 -14.76
C ILE A 264 14.05 17.56 -15.16
N ASP A 265 14.72 16.93 -14.19
CA ASP A 265 15.79 15.95 -14.45
C ASP A 265 15.27 14.75 -15.27
N ILE A 266 14.10 14.22 -14.93
CA ILE A 266 13.45 13.12 -15.67
C ILE A 266 13.10 13.56 -17.09
N ALA A 267 12.57 14.78 -17.28
CA ALA A 267 12.26 15.31 -18.60
C ALA A 267 13.52 15.46 -19.47
N LEU A 268 14.62 15.96 -18.90
CA LEU A 268 15.92 16.05 -19.58
C LEU A 268 16.46 14.67 -19.97
N LEU A 269 16.39 13.69 -19.07
CA LEU A 269 16.80 12.31 -19.35
C LEU A 269 15.97 11.70 -20.48
N ARG A 270 14.63 11.85 -20.43
CA ARG A 270 13.72 11.38 -21.49
C ARG A 270 14.02 12.03 -22.83
N ALA A 271 14.33 13.33 -22.86
CA ALA A 271 14.72 14.03 -24.09
C ALA A 271 16.06 13.52 -24.67
N SER A 272 16.98 13.04 -23.83
CA SER A 272 18.29 12.52 -24.27
C SER A 272 18.26 11.05 -24.76
N MET A 273 17.24 10.27 -24.37
CA MET A 273 17.11 8.85 -24.71
C MET A 273 16.93 8.59 -26.22
N PRO A 274 16.10 9.32 -26.99
CA PRO A 274 15.96 9.13 -28.43
C PRO A 274 17.29 9.24 -29.17
N THR A 275 18.13 10.23 -28.79
CA THR A 275 19.47 10.40 -29.35
C THR A 275 20.40 9.24 -29.02
N GLN A 276 20.38 8.71 -27.80
CA GLN A 276 21.22 7.55 -27.45
C GLN A 276 20.76 6.26 -28.13
N VAL A 277 19.44 6.04 -28.22
CA VAL A 277 18.87 4.87 -28.91
C VAL A 277 19.20 4.94 -30.40
N GLN A 278 19.03 6.09 -31.05
CA GLN A 278 19.40 6.28 -32.45
C GLN A 278 20.89 6.07 -32.69
N THR A 279 21.77 6.61 -31.83
CA THR A 279 23.22 6.40 -31.95
C THR A 279 23.60 4.93 -31.77
N ARG A 280 23.02 4.23 -30.78
CA ARG A 280 23.23 2.79 -30.58
C ARG A 280 22.73 1.97 -31.77
N GLN A 281 21.58 2.32 -32.33
CA GLN A 281 21.01 1.63 -33.47
C GLN A 281 21.84 1.82 -34.74
N ARG A 282 22.32 3.05 -35.00
CA ARG A 282 23.26 3.33 -36.11
C ARG A 282 24.57 2.56 -35.95
N LEU A 283 25.16 2.57 -34.76
CA LEU A 283 26.38 1.81 -34.47
C LEU A 283 26.15 0.31 -34.67
N ARG A 284 24.98 -0.19 -34.25
CA ARG A 284 24.62 -1.60 -34.42
C ARG A 284 24.48 -1.99 -35.89
N THR A 285 23.77 -1.20 -36.68
CA THR A 285 23.63 -1.43 -38.13
C THR A 285 24.98 -1.39 -38.85
N TYR A 286 25.86 -0.46 -38.49
CA TYR A 286 27.21 -0.38 -39.02
C TYR A 286 28.03 -1.64 -38.69
N LEU A 287 28.01 -2.08 -37.43
CA LEU A 287 28.70 -3.29 -36.99
C LEU A 287 28.13 -4.55 -37.66
N ASP A 288 26.80 -4.67 -37.78
CA ASP A 288 26.13 -5.76 -38.50
C ASP A 288 26.59 -5.82 -39.97
N GLY A 289 26.74 -4.67 -40.64
CA GLY A 289 27.29 -4.59 -41.99
C GLY A 289 28.75 -5.06 -42.08
N LEU A 290 29.61 -4.62 -41.16
CA LEU A 290 31.01 -5.06 -41.10
C LEU A 290 31.12 -6.58 -40.86
N VAL A 291 30.33 -7.12 -39.94
CA VAL A 291 30.33 -8.56 -39.64
C VAL A 291 29.85 -9.36 -40.84
N ALA A 292 28.78 -8.93 -41.50
CA ALA A 292 28.25 -9.62 -42.68
C ALA A 292 29.27 -9.62 -43.84
N ALA A 293 30.02 -8.53 -44.03
CA ALA A 293 31.04 -8.41 -45.06
C ALA A 293 32.28 -9.29 -44.78
N GLN A 294 32.76 -9.32 -43.54
CA GLN A 294 33.97 -10.08 -43.19
C GLN A 294 33.70 -11.56 -42.88
N ILE A 295 32.50 -11.89 -42.38
CA ILE A 295 32.15 -13.20 -41.84
C ILE A 295 30.76 -13.63 -42.35
N PRO A 296 30.62 -14.01 -43.63
CA PRO A 296 29.34 -14.40 -44.20
C PRO A 296 28.77 -15.69 -43.57
N GLN A 297 29.65 -16.54 -43.03
CA GLN A 297 29.29 -17.79 -42.36
C GLN A 297 30.22 -18.12 -41.20
N CYS A 298 29.74 -18.91 -40.24
CA CYS A 298 30.61 -19.44 -39.20
C CYS A 298 31.50 -20.56 -39.77
N GLY A 299 32.82 -20.38 -39.80
CA GLY A 299 33.77 -21.42 -40.23
C GLY A 299 33.88 -22.67 -39.32
N SER A 300 32.95 -22.88 -38.39
CA SER A 300 32.95 -24.07 -37.50
C SER A 300 31.63 -24.82 -37.50
N CYS A 301 30.50 -24.12 -37.69
CA CYS A 301 29.19 -24.77 -37.80
C CYS A 301 28.51 -24.49 -39.15
N GLU A 302 29.23 -23.83 -40.06
CA GLU A 302 28.90 -23.55 -41.46
C GLU A 302 27.55 -22.86 -41.72
N ARG A 303 26.90 -22.37 -40.65
CA ARG A 303 25.60 -21.70 -40.78
C ARG A 303 25.71 -20.36 -41.50
N ARG A 304 24.77 -20.17 -42.42
CA ARG A 304 24.41 -18.90 -43.06
C ARG A 304 22.96 -18.52 -42.71
N PRO A 305 22.66 -17.22 -42.51
CA PRO A 305 23.62 -16.14 -42.29
C PRO A 305 24.34 -16.30 -40.93
N PHE A 306 25.53 -15.71 -40.80
CA PHE A 306 26.29 -15.72 -39.55
C PHE A 306 25.54 -14.96 -38.44
N ARG A 307 25.05 -15.68 -37.43
CA ARG A 307 24.41 -15.11 -36.24
C ARG A 307 25.40 -15.01 -35.09
N TYR A 308 25.50 -13.83 -34.47
CA TYR A 308 26.60 -13.52 -33.58
C TYR A 308 26.24 -12.58 -32.42
N SER A 309 27.01 -12.65 -31.34
CA SER A 309 27.05 -11.65 -30.27
C SER A 309 28.40 -10.93 -30.27
N LEU A 310 28.41 -9.62 -30.03
CA LEU A 310 29.63 -8.82 -29.98
C LEU A 310 30.13 -8.73 -28.56
N GLN A 311 31.43 -8.96 -28.39
CA GLN A 311 32.14 -8.63 -27.16
C GLN A 311 33.18 -7.56 -27.46
N TRP A 312 33.05 -6.43 -26.77
CA TRP A 312 34.04 -5.36 -26.81
C TRP A 312 35.31 -5.80 -26.08
N LYS A 313 36.47 -5.61 -26.71
CA LYS A 313 37.79 -5.97 -26.20
C LYS A 313 38.72 -4.76 -26.24
N GLY A 314 38.23 -3.61 -25.77
CA GLY A 314 38.96 -2.34 -25.81
C GLY A 314 39.04 -1.79 -27.23
N ASP A 315 40.09 -2.17 -27.96
CA ASP A 315 40.39 -1.56 -29.27
C ASP A 315 39.78 -2.31 -30.45
N TRP A 316 39.08 -3.43 -30.20
CA TRP A 316 38.50 -4.26 -31.25
C TRP A 316 37.27 -5.05 -30.76
N PHE A 317 36.49 -5.56 -31.72
CA PHE A 317 35.34 -6.40 -31.45
C PHE A 317 35.62 -7.88 -31.75
N ARG A 318 35.14 -8.77 -30.87
CA ARG A 318 35.01 -10.20 -31.16
C ARG A 318 33.56 -10.54 -31.43
N ALA A 319 33.27 -11.09 -32.61
CA ALA A 319 31.99 -11.75 -32.87
C ALA A 319 32.05 -13.19 -32.37
N ARG A 320 31.10 -13.57 -31.52
CA ARG A 320 30.92 -14.95 -31.05
C ARG A 320 29.74 -15.56 -31.77
N CYS A 321 29.91 -16.70 -32.41
CA CYS A 321 28.79 -17.43 -33.01
C CYS A 321 27.79 -17.81 -31.91
N ILE A 322 26.51 -17.44 -32.08
CA ILE A 322 25.46 -17.73 -31.08
C ILE A 322 25.25 -19.25 -30.94
N ARG A 323 25.51 -20.03 -32.00
CA ARG A 323 25.24 -21.47 -32.00
C ARG A 323 26.37 -22.32 -31.43
N CYS A 324 27.60 -22.11 -31.88
CA CYS A 324 28.75 -22.94 -31.47
C CYS A 324 29.68 -22.24 -30.46
N GLY A 325 29.42 -20.97 -30.12
CA GLY A 325 30.25 -20.21 -29.19
C GLY A 325 31.64 -19.84 -29.72
N LYS A 326 32.02 -20.26 -30.94
CA LYS A 326 33.33 -19.97 -31.52
C LYS A 326 33.48 -18.48 -31.77
N LYS A 327 34.68 -17.97 -31.47
CA LYS A 327 35.03 -16.56 -31.59
C LYS A 327 35.62 -16.30 -32.98
N HIS A 328 35.21 -15.20 -33.58
CA HIS A 328 35.68 -14.69 -34.85
C HIS A 328 36.18 -13.27 -34.63
N GLY A 329 37.39 -12.98 -35.09
CA GLY A 329 37.96 -11.64 -35.02
C GLY A 329 37.34 -10.75 -36.09
N ILE A 330 36.97 -9.53 -35.72
CA ILE A 330 36.59 -8.48 -36.66
C ILE A 330 37.63 -7.38 -36.50
N LYS A 331 38.28 -7.00 -37.60
CA LYS A 331 39.10 -5.79 -37.63
C LYS A 331 38.17 -4.64 -38.01
N ILE A 332 38.08 -3.64 -37.15
CA ILE A 332 37.39 -2.37 -37.45
C ILE A 332 38.30 -1.56 -38.35
#